data_AF-A0A820FNB0-F1
#
_entry.id   AF-A0A820FNB0-F1
#
_cell.length_a   1.000
_cell.length_b   1.000
_cell.length_c   1.000
_cell.angle_alpha   90.00
_cell.angle_beta   90.00
_cell.angle_gamma   90.00
#
_symmetry.space_group_name_H-M   'P 1'
#
loop_
_entity.id
_entity.type
_entity.pdbx_description
1 polymer ?
#
loop_
_entity_poly.entity_id
_entity_poly.type
_entity_poly.pdbx_seq_one_letter_code
_entity_poly.pdbx_strand_id
1 'polypeptide(L)'
;MNRHQFLGSTDLGISSSLLINYNVPTKIPDGIKLNRIKHQNDLILIELGTLLTSNECDEILSNIRQQTFEQMSKKYDGRKRNSSRLVVMDDRLGRTLWRRLKFSNKLTKLVHHTKPLGFNVQGQWTMSGVNPAMRLNKYNHGDYFGPHKDAQYAPSGDERSLLSLLIYLNDNYEKGETKFYFPKQSSKSDVKGLTITE
;
A
#
# COMPACT_ATOMS: atom_id res chain seq x y z
N MET A 1 -9.00 4.22 -22.58
CA MET A 1 -8.13 3.25 -21.89
C MET A 1 -9.00 2.35 -21.02
N ASN A 2 -8.95 1.05 -21.24
CA ASN A 2 -9.89 0.10 -20.61
C ASN A 2 -9.46 -0.17 -19.15
N ARG A 3 -10.41 -0.27 -18.20
CA ARG A 3 -10.17 -0.45 -16.73
C ARG A 3 -9.23 -1.62 -16.39
N HIS A 4 -9.06 -2.56 -17.31
CA HIS A 4 -8.24 -3.78 -17.16
C HIS A 4 -6.72 -3.53 -17.27
N GLN A 5 -6.26 -2.33 -17.63
CA GLN A 5 -4.81 -2.04 -17.73
C GLN A 5 -4.18 -1.58 -16.41
N PHE A 6 -4.95 -1.03 -15.46
CA PHE A 6 -4.42 -0.55 -14.18
C PHE A 6 -4.41 -1.62 -13.09
N LEU A 7 -5.35 -2.55 -13.16
CA LEU A 7 -5.36 -3.75 -12.36
C LEU A 7 -4.57 -4.76 -13.17
N GLY A 8 -3.35 -5.10 -12.73
CA GLY A 8 -2.62 -6.23 -13.32
C GLY A 8 -3.53 -7.45 -13.37
N SER A 9 -3.30 -8.39 -14.31
CA SER A 9 -4.24 -9.48 -14.63
C SER A 9 -4.88 -9.98 -13.34
N THR A 10 -6.14 -9.60 -13.11
CA THR A 10 -6.90 -10.00 -11.93
C THR A 10 -7.02 -11.49 -12.07
N ASP A 11 -6.15 -12.24 -11.40
CA ASP A 11 -6.36 -13.65 -11.26
C ASP A 11 -7.55 -13.76 -10.31
N LEU A 12 -8.72 -14.03 -10.88
CA LEU A 12 -9.97 -14.29 -10.17
C LEU A 12 -9.89 -15.60 -9.36
N GLY A 13 -8.71 -16.26 -9.33
CA GLY A 13 -8.41 -17.53 -8.71
C GLY A 13 -8.44 -17.57 -7.18
N ILE A 14 -8.80 -16.48 -6.49
CA ILE A 14 -9.16 -16.57 -5.06
C ILE A 14 -10.63 -16.22 -4.90
N SER A 15 -11.48 -17.24 -4.92
CA SER A 15 -12.91 -17.15 -4.61
C SER A 15 -13.20 -16.87 -3.12
N SER A 16 -12.16 -16.64 -2.30
CA SER A 16 -12.22 -16.49 -0.85
C SER A 16 -11.14 -15.52 -0.32
N SER A 17 -11.25 -15.16 0.96
CA SER A 17 -10.28 -14.27 1.64
C SER A 17 -8.90 -14.93 1.79
N LEU A 18 -7.82 -14.15 1.69
CA LEU A 18 -6.45 -14.60 1.97
C LEU A 18 -6.27 -15.09 3.42
N LEU A 19 -7.15 -14.64 4.33
CA LEU A 19 -7.37 -15.25 5.64
C LEU A 19 -8.71 -15.98 5.64
N ILE A 20 -8.67 -17.30 5.54
CA ILE A 20 -9.85 -18.15 5.46
C ILE A 20 -10.40 -18.48 6.85
N ASN A 21 -9.58 -18.51 7.89
CA ASN A 21 -9.99 -18.85 9.25
C ASN A 21 -11.09 -17.89 9.78
N TYR A 22 -12.25 -18.43 10.15
CA TYR A 22 -13.41 -17.65 10.61
C TYR A 22 -13.18 -16.86 11.90
N ASN A 23 -12.23 -17.30 12.75
CA ASN A 23 -11.98 -16.72 14.06
C ASN A 23 -10.84 -15.70 14.10
N VAL A 24 -10.49 -15.11 12.95
CA VAL A 24 -9.44 -14.08 12.87
C VAL A 24 -9.80 -12.89 13.77
N PRO A 25 -8.96 -12.59 14.78
CA PRO A 25 -9.30 -11.60 15.79
C PRO A 25 -9.33 -10.19 15.21
N THR A 26 -10.21 -9.40 15.79
CA THR A 26 -10.52 -8.03 15.42
C THR A 26 -9.49 -7.02 15.88
N LYS A 27 -8.76 -7.44 16.91
CA LYS A 27 -7.71 -6.72 17.62
C LYS A 27 -6.58 -7.70 17.81
N ILE A 28 -5.36 -7.20 17.70
CA ILE A 28 -4.19 -7.89 18.21
C ILE A 28 -3.82 -7.14 19.49
N PRO A 29 -4.01 -7.74 20.68
CA PRO A 29 -3.57 -7.12 21.93
C PRO A 29 -2.12 -6.67 21.80
N ASP A 30 -1.84 -5.41 22.13
CA ASP A 30 -0.52 -4.78 22.05
C ASP A 30 0.17 -4.76 20.67
N GLY A 31 -0.50 -5.22 19.60
CA GLY A 31 0.09 -5.32 18.26
C GLY A 31 0.14 -3.99 17.51
N ILE A 32 -0.97 -3.23 17.51
CA ILE A 32 -1.05 -1.96 16.77
C ILE A 32 -0.49 -0.80 17.60
N LYS A 33 0.83 -0.75 17.69
CA LYS A 33 1.58 0.36 18.30
C LYS A 33 2.07 1.31 17.22
N LEU A 34 2.09 2.61 17.53
CA LEU A 34 2.77 3.60 16.71
C LEU A 34 4.24 3.61 17.13
N ASN A 35 5.10 2.93 16.39
CA ASN A 35 6.51 2.78 16.73
C ASN A 35 7.29 4.07 16.41
N ARG A 36 7.03 4.66 15.24
CA ARG A 36 7.66 5.90 14.79
C ARG A 36 6.75 6.68 13.88
N ILE A 37 6.82 8.01 13.97
CA ILE A 37 6.13 8.93 13.07
C ILE A 37 7.17 9.93 12.55
N LYS A 38 7.22 10.11 11.24
CA LYS A 38 8.05 11.13 10.60
C LYS A 38 7.17 12.02 9.73
N HIS A 39 7.29 13.33 9.92
CA HIS A 39 6.64 14.34 9.09
C HIS A 39 7.68 15.10 8.28
N GLN A 40 7.37 15.43 7.04
CA GLN A 40 8.13 16.36 6.22
C GLN A 40 7.19 17.07 5.24
N ASN A 41 6.94 18.36 5.46
CA ASN A 41 5.88 19.10 4.77
C ASN A 41 4.53 18.37 4.92
N ASP A 42 3.81 18.18 3.82
CA ASP A 42 2.53 17.45 3.77
C ASP A 42 2.69 15.91 3.73
N LEU A 43 3.93 15.41 3.83
CA LEU A 43 4.22 13.97 3.81
C LEU A 43 4.30 13.42 5.23
N ILE A 44 3.70 12.24 5.43
CA ILE A 44 3.76 11.49 6.68
C ILE A 44 4.22 10.05 6.40
N LEU A 45 5.12 9.55 7.25
CA LEU A 45 5.52 8.16 7.32
C LEU A 45 5.23 7.65 8.73
N ILE A 46 4.47 6.56 8.81
CA ILE A 46 4.08 5.95 10.07
C ILE A 46 4.60 4.51 10.09
N GLU A 47 5.42 4.22 11.08
CA GLU A 47 5.86 2.86 11.37
C GLU A 47 4.93 2.27 12.42
N LEU A 48 4.26 1.18 12.04
CA LEU A 48 3.34 0.45 12.88
C LEU A 48 4.03 -0.79 13.47
N GLY A 49 3.59 -1.19 14.66
CA GLY A 49 3.81 -2.54 15.16
C GLY A 49 3.01 -3.60 14.39
N THR A 50 2.91 -4.79 14.97
CA THR A 50 2.27 -5.98 14.39
C THR A 50 0.81 -5.74 13.97
N LEU A 51 0.56 -5.74 12.66
CA LEU A 51 -0.78 -5.66 12.07
C LEU A 51 -1.33 -7.03 11.63
N LEU A 52 -0.45 -7.98 11.35
CA LEU A 52 -0.73 -9.39 11.11
C LEU A 52 0.13 -10.24 12.06
N THR A 53 -0.42 -11.30 12.63
CA THR A 53 0.35 -12.28 13.41
C THR A 53 1.18 -13.18 12.48
N SER A 54 2.21 -13.85 13.00
CA SER A 54 3.00 -14.82 12.21
C SER A 54 2.11 -15.89 11.57
N ASN A 55 1.15 -16.45 12.31
CA ASN A 55 0.21 -17.45 11.78
C ASN A 55 -0.66 -16.89 10.63
N GLU A 56 -1.04 -15.62 10.69
CA GLU A 56 -1.80 -14.97 9.61
C GLU A 56 -0.93 -14.74 8.38
N CYS A 57 0.34 -14.37 8.56
CA CYS A 57 1.30 -14.30 7.47
C CYS A 57 1.51 -15.68 6.82
N ASP A 58 1.70 -16.74 7.61
CA ASP A 58 1.85 -18.11 7.14
C ASP A 58 0.61 -18.62 6.39
N GLU A 59 -0.59 -18.31 6.90
CA GLU A 59 -1.86 -18.63 6.23
C GLU A 59 -1.96 -17.96 4.87
N ILE A 60 -1.65 -16.65 4.78
CA ILE A 60 -1.63 -15.91 3.51
C ILE A 60 -0.65 -16.56 2.52
N LEU A 61 0.57 -16.87 2.97
CA LEU A 61 1.61 -17.48 2.13
C LEU A 61 1.22 -18.89 1.67
N SER A 62 0.55 -19.68 2.53
CA SER A 62 0.01 -20.99 2.17
C SER A 62 -1.08 -20.87 1.09
N ASN A 63 -2.01 -19.94 1.26
CA ASN A 63 -3.15 -19.74 0.35
C ASN A 63 -2.74 -19.26 -1.05
N ILE A 64 -1.59 -18.60 -1.17
CA ILE A 64 -1.08 -18.12 -2.47
C ILE A 64 -0.02 -19.04 -3.09
N ARG A 65 0.35 -20.14 -2.44
CA ARG A 65 1.51 -20.98 -2.84
C ARG A 65 1.40 -21.52 -4.27
N GLN A 66 0.18 -21.83 -4.72
CA GLN A 66 -0.11 -22.38 -6.05
C GLN A 66 -0.65 -21.33 -7.03
N GLN A 67 -0.73 -20.06 -6.61
CA GLN A 67 -1.24 -18.98 -7.44
C GLN A 67 -0.15 -18.48 -8.40
N THR A 68 -0.58 -18.01 -9.57
CA THR A 68 0.36 -17.50 -10.58
C THR A 68 0.68 -16.04 -10.32
N PHE A 69 1.96 -15.72 -10.15
CA PHE A 69 2.43 -14.34 -10.06
C PHE A 69 2.78 -13.81 -11.44
N GLU A 70 2.26 -12.64 -11.77
CA GLU A 70 2.58 -11.96 -13.01
C GLU A 70 3.95 -11.28 -12.91
N GLN A 71 4.77 -11.39 -13.97
CA GLN A 71 6.07 -10.73 -14.02
C GLN A 71 5.92 -9.23 -14.36
N MET A 72 6.38 -8.35 -13.47
CA MET A 72 6.22 -6.91 -13.65
C MET A 72 7.10 -6.34 -14.77
N SER A 73 8.18 -7.01 -15.13
CA SER A 73 9.00 -6.66 -16.31
C SER A 73 8.25 -6.72 -17.64
N LYS A 74 7.10 -7.44 -17.71
CA LYS A 74 6.23 -7.43 -18.89
C LYS A 74 5.37 -6.16 -18.99
N LYS A 75 5.18 -5.45 -17.87
CA LYS A 75 4.29 -4.28 -17.75
C LYS A 75 5.02 -2.96 -17.57
N TYR A 76 6.23 -3.02 -17.03
CA TYR A 76 7.04 -1.87 -16.69
C TYR A 76 8.44 -2.07 -17.25
N ASP A 77 9.15 -0.96 -17.49
CA ASP A 77 10.59 -1.02 -17.77
C ASP A 77 11.28 -1.83 -16.66
N GLY A 78 12.04 -2.86 -17.04
CA GLY A 78 12.79 -3.70 -16.12
C GLY A 78 13.79 -2.91 -15.27
N ARG A 79 14.17 -1.70 -15.70
CA ARG A 79 14.95 -0.72 -14.93
C ARG A 79 14.18 -0.05 -13.78
N LYS A 80 12.86 -0.03 -13.86
CA LYS A 80 11.97 0.46 -12.80
C LYS A 80 11.59 -0.66 -11.85
N ARG A 81 11.27 -1.83 -12.39
CA ARG A 81 10.84 -2.99 -11.60
C ARG A 81 10.90 -4.29 -12.37
N ASN A 82 11.38 -5.34 -11.71
CA ASN A 82 11.44 -6.70 -12.23
C ASN A 82 10.79 -7.77 -11.32
N SER A 83 10.28 -7.40 -10.15
CA SER A 83 9.60 -8.35 -9.24
C SER A 83 8.34 -8.99 -9.86
N SER A 84 7.80 -10.02 -9.23
CA SER A 84 6.50 -10.58 -9.60
C SER A 84 5.38 -10.08 -8.67
N ARG A 85 4.13 -10.10 -9.14
CA ARG A 85 2.96 -9.63 -8.36
C ARG A 85 1.74 -10.49 -8.60
N LEU A 86 1.00 -10.76 -7.51
CA LEU A 86 -0.37 -11.25 -7.53
C LEU A 86 -1.29 -10.14 -7.00
N VAL A 87 -2.43 -9.94 -7.66
CA VAL A 87 -3.47 -8.99 -7.21
C VAL A 87 -4.71 -9.78 -6.84
N VAL A 88 -5.17 -9.62 -5.60
CA VAL A 88 -6.34 -10.30 -5.05
C VAL A 88 -7.33 -9.25 -4.57
N MET A 89 -8.60 -9.39 -4.94
CA MET A 89 -9.67 -8.58 -4.39
C MET A 89 -10.19 -9.25 -3.12
N ASP A 90 -9.91 -8.67 -1.96
CA ASP A 90 -10.25 -9.26 -0.67
C ASP A 90 -10.82 -8.22 0.31
N ASP A 91 -12.14 -8.06 0.24
CA ASP A 91 -12.87 -7.17 1.14
C ASP A 91 -12.83 -7.63 2.59
N ARG A 92 -12.70 -8.94 2.84
CA ARG A 92 -12.72 -9.49 4.22
C ARG A 92 -11.41 -9.17 4.93
N LEU A 93 -10.27 -9.36 4.26
CA LEU A 93 -8.98 -8.92 4.78
C LEU A 93 -8.95 -7.40 4.89
N GLY A 94 -9.43 -6.66 3.89
CA GLY A 94 -9.52 -5.20 3.94
C GLY A 94 -10.28 -4.69 5.17
N ARG A 95 -11.46 -5.25 5.46
CA ARG A 95 -12.24 -4.93 6.68
C ARG A 95 -11.51 -5.32 7.97
N THR A 96 -10.80 -6.46 7.97
CA THR A 96 -10.05 -6.93 9.14
C THR A 96 -8.90 -6.00 9.47
N LEU A 97 -8.08 -5.65 8.48
CA LEU A 97 -6.99 -4.67 8.61
C LEU A 97 -7.52 -3.31 9.03
N TRP A 98 -8.60 -2.84 8.39
CA TRP A 98 -9.20 -1.55 8.73
C TRP A 98 -9.66 -1.49 10.18
N ARG A 99 -10.34 -2.53 10.67
CA ARG A 99 -10.79 -2.58 12.05
C ARG A 99 -9.63 -2.56 13.04
N ARG A 100 -8.53 -3.27 12.75
CA ARG A 100 -7.30 -3.23 13.58
C ARG A 100 -6.71 -1.82 13.63
N LEU A 101 -6.61 -1.16 12.48
CA LEU A 101 -6.11 0.22 12.37
C LEU A 101 -7.04 1.23 13.06
N LYS A 102 -8.36 1.11 12.85
CA LYS A 102 -9.38 2.01 13.38
C LYS A 102 -9.44 1.98 14.91
N PHE A 103 -9.16 0.85 15.55
CA PHE A 103 -9.07 0.79 17.01
C PHE A 103 -7.90 1.62 17.58
N SER A 104 -6.91 1.96 16.76
CA SER A 104 -5.89 2.94 17.13
C SER A 104 -6.40 4.37 16.88
N ASN A 105 -7.14 4.92 17.84
CA ASN A 105 -7.64 6.31 17.80
C ASN A 105 -6.54 7.37 17.58
N LYS A 106 -5.28 7.03 17.81
CA LYS A 106 -4.14 7.91 17.51
C LYS A 106 -3.87 8.01 16.01
N LEU A 107 -3.99 6.91 15.27
CA LEU A 107 -3.73 6.89 13.83
C LEU A 107 -4.73 7.77 13.06
N THR A 108 -6.02 7.65 13.39
CA THR A 108 -7.08 8.43 12.72
C THR A 108 -6.94 9.93 12.98
N LYS A 109 -6.48 10.33 14.17
CA LYS A 109 -6.17 11.73 14.49
C LYS A 109 -4.97 12.27 13.72
N LEU A 110 -3.91 11.46 13.54
CA LEU A 110 -2.69 11.89 12.85
C LEU A 110 -2.92 12.26 11.39
N VAL A 111 -3.87 11.61 10.73
CA VAL A 111 -4.13 11.78 9.29
C VAL A 111 -5.36 12.64 9.00
N HIS A 112 -6.02 13.15 10.04
CA HIS A 112 -7.31 13.85 9.94
C HIS A 112 -7.24 15.11 9.06
N HIS A 113 -6.08 15.78 9.02
CA HIS A 113 -5.89 17.01 8.25
C HIS A 113 -5.32 16.76 6.84
N THR A 114 -5.01 15.52 6.49
CA THR A 114 -4.43 15.18 5.19
C THR A 114 -5.55 15.03 4.16
N LYS A 115 -5.42 15.71 3.02
CA LYS A 115 -6.37 15.62 1.91
C LYS A 115 -5.82 14.73 0.79
N PRO A 116 -6.66 13.99 0.05
CA PRO A 116 -6.21 13.30 -1.15
C PRO A 116 -5.63 14.28 -2.17
N LEU A 117 -4.63 13.84 -2.93
CA LEU A 117 -4.11 14.59 -4.06
C LEU A 117 -5.08 14.54 -5.26
N GLY A 118 -4.93 15.51 -6.16
CA GLY A 118 -5.62 15.56 -7.45
C GLY A 118 -6.78 16.56 -7.52
N PHE A 119 -7.52 16.51 -8.62
CA PHE A 119 -8.67 17.39 -8.85
C PHE A 119 -9.91 16.94 -8.08
N ASN A 120 -10.82 17.88 -7.81
CA ASN A 120 -12.09 17.66 -7.13
C ASN A 120 -11.95 17.02 -5.74
N VAL A 121 -11.01 17.51 -4.93
CA VAL A 121 -10.76 17.06 -3.55
C VAL A 121 -11.23 18.09 -2.52
N GLN A 122 -12.13 19.00 -2.92
CA GLN A 122 -12.79 19.91 -1.99
C GLN A 122 -13.67 19.12 -0.99
N GLY A 123 -14.01 19.75 0.14
CA GLY A 123 -14.83 19.12 1.18
C GLY A 123 -14.03 18.47 2.31
N GLN A 124 -14.76 17.75 3.17
CA GLN A 124 -14.21 17.03 4.32
C GLN A 124 -14.00 15.57 3.95
N TRP A 125 -12.81 15.06 4.23
CA TRP A 125 -12.44 13.68 3.98
C TRP A 125 -12.21 12.96 5.30
N THR A 126 -12.68 11.72 5.39
CA THR A 126 -12.43 10.85 6.54
C THR A 126 -11.93 9.51 6.04
N MET A 127 -10.99 8.90 6.78
CA MET A 127 -10.55 7.54 6.49
C MET A 127 -11.73 6.56 6.59
N SER A 128 -12.04 5.88 5.49
CA SER A 128 -13.19 4.98 5.38
C SER A 128 -12.82 3.50 5.45
N GLY A 129 -11.59 3.12 5.07
CA GLY A 129 -11.21 1.72 4.97
C GLY A 129 -9.78 1.48 4.49
N VAL A 130 -9.49 0.20 4.23
CA VAL A 130 -8.31 -0.27 3.49
C VAL A 130 -8.78 -0.74 2.11
N ASN A 131 -8.03 -0.37 1.08
CA ASN A 131 -8.30 -0.78 -0.30
C ASN A 131 -8.36 -2.32 -0.41
N PRO A 132 -9.46 -2.90 -0.93
CA PRO A 132 -9.60 -4.36 -1.03
C PRO A 132 -8.67 -5.00 -2.08
N ALA A 133 -8.07 -4.22 -2.99
CA ALA A 133 -7.12 -4.71 -3.96
C ALA A 133 -5.73 -4.96 -3.33
N MET A 134 -5.57 -6.16 -2.76
CA MET A 134 -4.33 -6.63 -2.15
C MET A 134 -3.29 -6.93 -3.22
N ARG A 135 -2.12 -6.30 -3.12
CA ARG A 135 -1.00 -6.47 -4.06
C ARG A 135 0.11 -7.23 -3.37
N LEU A 136 0.17 -8.54 -3.56
CA LEU A 136 1.22 -9.40 -3.04
C LEU A 136 2.41 -9.34 -3.98
N ASN A 137 3.53 -8.77 -3.52
CA ASN A 137 4.72 -8.58 -4.32
C ASN A 137 5.77 -9.62 -3.88
N LYS A 138 6.22 -10.45 -4.82
CA LYS A 138 7.26 -11.44 -4.58
C LYS A 138 8.56 -10.95 -5.19
N TYR A 139 9.62 -10.98 -4.39
CA TYR A 139 10.97 -10.59 -4.77
C TYR A 139 11.88 -11.81 -4.61
N ASN A 140 12.56 -12.20 -5.69
CA ASN A 140 13.65 -13.16 -5.65
C ASN A 140 14.99 -12.41 -5.60
N HIS A 141 16.09 -13.14 -5.47
CA HIS A 141 17.42 -12.56 -5.53
C HIS A 141 17.63 -11.76 -6.83
N GLY A 142 17.99 -10.48 -6.70
CA GLY A 142 18.16 -9.55 -7.83
C GLY A 142 16.89 -8.79 -8.23
N ASP A 143 15.73 -9.12 -7.66
CA ASP A 143 14.51 -8.34 -7.88
C ASP A 143 14.54 -7.04 -7.05
N TYR A 144 13.97 -5.98 -7.63
CA TYR A 144 13.88 -4.68 -6.99
C TYR A 144 12.68 -3.88 -7.51
N PHE A 145 12.42 -2.77 -6.83
CA PHE A 145 11.51 -1.73 -7.28
C PHE A 145 12.18 -0.37 -7.04
N GLY A 146 12.53 0.31 -8.13
CA GLY A 146 13.24 1.59 -8.09
C GLY A 146 12.41 2.73 -7.48
N PRO A 147 13.02 3.90 -7.21
CA PRO A 147 12.32 5.05 -6.63
C PRO A 147 11.11 5.48 -7.44
N HIS A 148 9.96 5.64 -6.78
CA HIS A 148 8.69 6.03 -7.41
C HIS A 148 7.74 6.68 -6.41
N LYS A 149 6.63 7.21 -6.93
CA LYS A 149 5.44 7.56 -6.14
C LYS A 149 4.36 6.53 -6.43
N ASP A 150 3.64 6.14 -5.39
CA ASP A 150 2.50 5.23 -5.54
C ASP A 150 1.34 5.90 -6.28
N ALA A 151 0.65 5.12 -7.10
CA ALA A 151 -0.58 5.56 -7.75
C ALA A 151 -1.75 5.51 -6.76
N GLN A 152 -2.61 6.52 -6.81
CA GLN A 152 -3.83 6.55 -6.02
C GLN A 152 -4.88 5.60 -6.62
N TYR A 153 -5.56 4.84 -5.76
CA TYR A 153 -6.81 4.17 -6.12
C TYR A 153 -7.98 5.10 -5.81
N ALA A 154 -8.79 5.42 -6.82
CA ALA A 154 -9.92 6.35 -6.75
C ALA A 154 -11.13 5.76 -7.50
N PRO A 155 -11.89 4.84 -6.88
CA PRO A 155 -13.00 4.16 -7.54
C PRO A 155 -14.19 5.07 -7.83
N SER A 156 -14.32 6.18 -7.12
CA SER A 156 -15.38 7.19 -7.29
C SER A 156 -14.85 8.61 -7.02
N GLY A 157 -15.72 9.61 -7.20
CA GLY A 157 -15.42 11.00 -6.82
C GLY A 157 -15.16 11.17 -5.33
N ASP A 158 -15.81 10.36 -4.51
CA ASP A 158 -15.89 10.48 -3.04
C ASP A 158 -15.04 9.46 -2.28
N GLU A 159 -14.32 8.58 -2.99
CA GLU A 159 -13.43 7.59 -2.40
C GLU A 159 -12.07 7.59 -3.09
N ARG A 160 -11.01 7.81 -2.30
CA ARG A 160 -9.62 7.88 -2.78
C ARG A 160 -8.64 7.37 -1.74
N SER A 161 -7.57 6.72 -2.21
CA SER A 161 -6.44 6.34 -1.37
C SER A 161 -5.63 7.58 -0.97
N LEU A 162 -5.45 7.71 0.34
CA LEU A 162 -4.68 8.78 0.97
C LEU A 162 -3.24 8.34 1.29
N LEU A 163 -3.09 7.12 1.76
CA LEU A 163 -1.82 6.52 2.20
C LEU A 163 -1.67 5.12 1.62
N SER A 164 -0.43 4.69 1.45
CA SER A 164 -0.09 3.30 1.15
C SER A 164 0.13 2.52 2.45
N LEU A 165 -0.42 1.32 2.53
CA LEU A 165 -0.16 0.37 3.61
C LEU A 165 0.76 -0.74 3.10
N LEU A 166 1.95 -0.86 3.70
CA LEU A 166 2.92 -1.91 3.41
C LEU A 166 3.03 -2.86 4.60
N ILE A 167 2.92 -4.17 4.34
CA ILE A 167 3.04 -5.22 5.35
C ILE A 167 4.02 -6.26 4.83
N TYR A 168 5.05 -6.57 5.61
CA TYR A 168 5.98 -7.66 5.32
C TYR A 168 5.36 -8.98 5.77
N LEU A 169 5.33 -9.98 4.88
CA LEU A 169 4.70 -11.28 5.11
C LEU A 169 5.69 -12.38 5.49
N ASN A 170 6.98 -12.17 5.26
CA ASN A 170 8.04 -13.09 5.62
C ASN A 170 9.29 -12.32 6.05
N ASP A 171 10.26 -13.07 6.55
CA ASP A 171 11.55 -12.62 7.03
C ASP A 171 12.66 -13.58 6.56
N ASN A 172 13.81 -13.57 7.22
CA ASN A 172 14.96 -14.44 6.95
C ASN A 172 15.57 -14.27 5.53
N TYR A 173 15.69 -13.03 5.09
CA TYR A 173 16.41 -12.65 3.87
C TYR A 173 17.39 -11.51 4.15
N GLU A 174 18.42 -11.42 3.30
CA GLU A 174 19.36 -10.30 3.32
C GLU A 174 18.88 -9.20 2.37
N LYS A 175 18.89 -7.94 2.82
CA LYS A 175 18.41 -6.73 2.10
C LYS A 175 16.88 -6.68 1.98
N GLY A 176 16.34 -6.00 0.97
CA GLY A 176 14.88 -5.85 0.75
C GLY A 176 14.25 -4.67 1.51
N GLU A 177 15.07 -3.77 2.05
CA GLU A 177 14.60 -2.62 2.83
C GLU A 177 13.79 -1.65 1.97
N THR A 178 12.76 -1.05 2.57
CA THR A 178 12.01 0.03 1.94
C THR A 178 12.65 1.38 2.28
N LYS A 179 13.27 2.01 1.28
CA LYS A 179 13.92 3.32 1.43
C LYS A 179 12.99 4.45 1.02
N PHE A 180 12.77 5.40 1.92
CA PHE A 180 11.95 6.59 1.66
C PHE A 180 12.84 7.79 1.31
N TYR A 181 12.59 8.37 0.13
CA TYR A 181 13.27 9.57 -0.36
C TYR A 181 12.33 10.77 -0.24
N PHE A 182 12.65 11.69 0.66
CA PHE A 182 11.87 12.91 0.82
C PHE A 182 12.52 14.04 0.01
N PRO A 183 11.80 14.69 -0.91
CA PRO A 183 12.37 15.75 -1.74
C PRO A 183 12.87 16.92 -0.88
N LYS A 184 14.04 17.45 -1.23
CA LYS A 184 14.57 18.70 -0.65
C LYS A 184 13.68 19.85 -1.11
N GLN A 185 13.53 20.86 -0.26
CA GLN A 185 12.80 22.07 -0.62
C GLN A 185 13.65 22.83 -1.65
N SER A 186 13.13 22.99 -2.87
CA SER A 186 13.79 23.80 -3.89
C SER A 186 13.62 25.29 -3.55
N SER A 187 14.67 26.08 -3.72
CA SER A 187 14.56 27.54 -3.70
C SER A 187 13.63 28.00 -4.82
N LYS A 188 12.76 28.99 -4.53
CA LYS A 188 11.91 29.60 -5.57
C LYS A 188 12.79 30.27 -6.63
N SER A 189 12.67 29.85 -7.88
CA SER A 189 13.24 30.53 -9.05
C SER A 189 12.14 31.33 -9.76
N ASP A 190 12.48 32.52 -10.27
CA ASP A 190 11.58 33.28 -11.15
C ASP A 190 11.61 32.63 -12.54
N VAL A 191 10.52 31.93 -12.86
CA VAL A 191 10.36 31.16 -14.11
C VAL A 191 9.26 31.74 -14.98
N LYS A 192 8.87 33.01 -14.75
CA LYS A 192 7.78 33.65 -15.50
C LYS A 192 8.07 33.64 -17.00
N GLY A 193 7.14 33.09 -17.78
CA GLY A 193 7.25 33.01 -19.23
C GLY A 193 8.13 31.87 -19.76
N LEU A 194 8.73 31.06 -18.87
CA LEU A 194 9.51 29.89 -19.26
C LEU A 194 8.63 28.64 -19.28
N THR A 195 8.97 27.66 -20.11
CA THR A 195 8.29 26.37 -20.16
C THR A 195 8.94 25.37 -19.19
N ILE A 196 10.12 24.86 -19.53
CA ILE A 196 10.94 23.97 -18.70
C ILE A 196 12.32 24.61 -18.57
N THR A 197 12.81 24.66 -17.34
CA THR A 197 14.21 24.92 -17.02
C THR A 197 14.71 23.67 -16.31
N GLU A 198 15.68 22.99 -16.92
CA GLU A 198 16.36 21.81 -16.33
C GLU A 198 17.69 22.26 -15.72
#